data_AF-A0A9X1I2Y1-F1
#
_entry.id   AF-A0A9X1I2Y1-F1
#
_cell.length_a   1.000
_cell.length_b   1.000
_cell.length_c   1.000
_cell.angle_alpha   90.00
_cell.angle_beta   90.00
_cell.angle_gamma   90.00
#
_symmetry.space_group_name_H-M   'P 1'
#
loop_
_entity.id
_entity.type
_entity.pdbx_description
1 polymer ?
#
loop_
_entity_poly.entity_id
_entity_poly.type
_entity_poly.pdbx_seq_one_letter_code
_entity_poly.pdbx_strand_id
1 'polypeptide(L)'
;DDTASVDEDDTVNIVVLDDDSFGGDGPSTGTITITSGASNGTATVNDGGTPNDPTDDTIDYTPTGDYNGTDQITYQICDADGDCETAVVDIT
;
A
#
# COMPACT_ATOMS: atom_id res chain seq x y z
N ASP A 1 6.92 4.30 6.00
CA ASP A 1 6.91 5.61 5.30
C ASP A 1 7.64 5.35 4.01
N ASP A 2 6.89 5.35 2.91
CA ASP A 2 7.25 4.56 1.75
C ASP A 2 7.40 5.46 0.54
N THR A 3 8.27 5.06 -0.38
CA THR A 3 8.48 5.83 -1.61
C THR A 3 8.48 4.93 -2.82
N ALA A 4 7.85 5.38 -3.89
CA ALA A 4 7.88 4.71 -5.18
C ALA A 4 8.06 5.71 -6.32
N SER A 5 8.50 5.21 -7.47
CA SER A 5 8.53 5.99 -8.70
C SER A 5 8.10 5.12 -9.86
N VAL A 6 7.35 5.72 -10.78
CA VAL A 6 6.81 5.05 -11.96
C VAL A 6 6.64 6.08 -13.07
N ASP A 7 6.97 5.70 -14.30
CA ASP A 7 6.69 6.53 -15.46
C ASP A 7 5.17 6.56 -15.71
N GLU A 8 4.71 7.57 -16.45
CA GLU A 8 3.29 7.83 -16.69
C GLU A 8 2.45 6.59 -17.05
N ASP A 9 2.50 6.00 -18.22
CA ASP A 9 1.54 4.97 -18.65
C ASP A 9 1.90 3.54 -18.15
N ASP A 10 2.63 3.45 -17.04
CA ASP A 10 3.14 2.21 -16.45
C ASP A 10 2.52 1.90 -15.08
N THR A 11 2.74 0.67 -14.62
CA THR A 11 2.31 0.20 -13.29
C THR A 11 3.53 -0.16 -12.45
N VAL A 12 3.50 0.22 -11.17
CA VAL A 12 4.50 -0.20 -10.18
C VAL A 12 3.82 -1.04 -9.09
N ASN A 13 4.50 -2.11 -8.69
CA ASN A 13 4.17 -2.89 -7.50
C ASN A 13 5.04 -2.41 -6.34
N ILE A 14 4.42 -1.90 -5.29
CA ILE A 14 5.07 -1.22 -4.18
C ILE A 14 5.06 -2.15 -2.97
N VAL A 15 6.25 -2.53 -2.51
CA VAL A 15 6.44 -3.25 -1.25
C VAL A 15 6.37 -2.22 -0.12
N VAL A 16 5.34 -2.33 0.72
CA VAL A 16 5.02 -1.35 1.77
C VAL A 16 5.23 -1.88 3.19
N LEU A 17 5.74 -3.11 3.33
CA LEU A 17 5.87 -3.79 4.63
C LEU A 17 7.32 -3.98 5.07
N ASP A 18 8.30 -3.55 4.25
CA ASP A 18 9.72 -3.76 4.54
C ASP A 18 10.20 -3.00 5.78
N ASP A 19 9.64 -1.82 6.06
CA ASP A 19 9.95 -0.97 7.22
C ASP A 19 8.80 -0.82 8.23
N ASP A 20 7.66 -1.45 7.97
CA ASP A 20 6.47 -1.42 8.82
C ASP A 20 6.37 -2.64 9.75
N SER A 21 5.59 -2.49 10.84
CA SER A 21 5.41 -3.54 11.83
C SER A 21 3.98 -3.63 12.34
N PHE A 22 3.43 -4.84 12.36
CA PHE A 22 2.14 -5.17 12.98
C PHE A 22 2.19 -5.18 14.53
N GLY A 23 3.22 -4.61 15.15
CA GLY A 23 3.32 -4.57 16.61
C GLY A 23 3.70 -5.92 17.24
N GLY A 24 3.31 -6.09 18.51
CA GLY A 24 3.72 -7.24 19.35
C GLY A 24 2.86 -8.49 19.18
N ASP A 25 1.64 -8.32 18.70
CA ASP A 25 0.61 -9.37 18.64
C ASP A 25 0.58 -10.09 17.29
N GLY A 26 1.37 -9.60 16.32
CA GLY A 26 1.48 -10.16 14.98
C GLY A 26 0.37 -9.71 14.05
N PRO A 27 0.44 -10.06 12.76
CA PRO A 27 -0.50 -9.59 11.74
C PRO A 27 -1.93 -10.08 11.98
N SER A 28 -2.91 -9.26 11.57
CA SER A 28 -4.30 -9.71 11.41
C SER A 28 -4.43 -10.80 10.34
N THR A 29 -5.62 -11.41 10.23
CA THR A 29 -5.93 -12.40 9.18
C THR A 29 -6.67 -11.77 8.00
N GLY A 30 -6.53 -10.47 7.77
CA GLY A 30 -7.10 -9.75 6.63
C GLY A 30 -6.01 -9.32 5.65
N THR A 31 -6.36 -8.42 4.73
CA THR A 31 -5.38 -7.70 3.91
C THR A 31 -5.05 -6.36 4.56
N ILE A 32 -3.96 -5.73 4.12
CA ILE A 32 -3.78 -4.28 4.34
C ILE A 32 -4.94 -3.52 3.71
N THR A 33 -5.19 -2.30 4.19
CA THR A 33 -6.32 -1.48 3.72
C THR A 33 -5.85 -0.13 3.24
N ILE A 34 -6.17 0.24 2.00
CA ILE A 34 -6.02 1.62 1.51
C ILE A 34 -7.14 2.46 2.13
N THR A 35 -6.76 3.40 2.99
CA THR A 35 -7.70 4.30 3.69
C THR A 35 -7.88 5.61 2.92
N SER A 36 -6.88 6.02 2.15
CA SER A 36 -6.95 7.12 1.19
C SER A 36 -6.22 6.73 -0.10
N GLY A 37 -6.95 6.68 -1.20
CA GLY A 37 -6.38 6.38 -2.51
C GLY A 37 -5.65 7.57 -3.12
N ALA A 38 -4.87 7.29 -4.17
CA ALA A 38 -4.18 8.28 -4.97
C ALA A 38 -5.15 9.29 -5.63
N SER A 39 -4.71 10.54 -5.74
CA SER A 39 -5.50 11.61 -6.37
C SER A 39 -5.36 11.64 -7.89
N ASN A 40 -4.24 11.17 -8.42
CA ASN A 40 -3.92 11.22 -9.84
C ASN A 40 -3.55 9.84 -10.41
N GLY A 41 -4.07 8.77 -9.82
CA GLY A 41 -3.92 7.41 -10.30
C GLY A 41 -4.87 6.45 -9.60
N THR A 42 -4.71 5.17 -9.86
CA THR A 42 -5.45 4.10 -9.18
C THR A 42 -4.47 3.28 -8.34
N ALA A 43 -4.84 3.04 -7.08
CA ALA A 43 -4.11 2.18 -6.17
C ALA A 43 -4.99 0.99 -5.76
N THR A 44 -4.44 -0.21 -5.81
CA THR A 44 -5.12 -1.43 -5.39
C THR A 44 -4.21 -2.30 -4.53
N VAL A 45 -4.76 -2.89 -3.47
CA VAL A 45 -4.04 -3.90 -2.70
C VAL A 45 -3.88 -5.14 -3.56
N ASN A 46 -2.65 -5.63 -3.65
CA ASN A 46 -2.30 -6.92 -4.23
C ASN A 46 -1.99 -7.85 -3.08
N ASP A 47 -2.92 -8.77 -2.83
CA ASP A 47 -2.89 -9.69 -1.71
C ASP A 47 -2.06 -10.94 -1.96
N GLY A 48 -1.25 -11.00 -3.04
CA GLY A 48 -0.44 -12.19 -3.36
C GLY A 48 -1.24 -13.49 -3.61
N GLY A 49 -2.57 -13.46 -3.61
CA GLY A 49 -3.42 -14.65 -3.52
C GLY A 49 -3.55 -15.25 -2.12
N THR A 50 -3.15 -14.52 -1.08
CA THR A 50 -3.12 -14.87 0.35
C THR A 50 -4.07 -13.98 1.16
N PRO A 51 -5.41 -14.03 0.93
CA PRO A 51 -6.38 -13.10 1.53
C PRO A 51 -6.53 -13.16 3.07
N ASN A 52 -5.81 -14.07 3.75
CA ASN A 52 -5.79 -14.16 5.21
C ASN A 52 -4.38 -13.98 5.80
N ASP A 53 -3.42 -13.50 5.00
CA ASP A 53 -2.05 -13.27 5.42
C ASP A 53 -1.60 -11.94 4.80
N PRO A 54 -1.61 -10.84 5.56
CA PRO A 54 -1.25 -9.54 5.03
C PRO A 54 0.27 -9.37 4.92
N THR A 55 1.10 -10.38 5.26
CA THR A 55 2.55 -10.20 5.40
C THR A 55 3.30 -10.12 4.08
N ASP A 56 2.66 -10.51 2.98
CA ASP A 56 3.17 -10.37 1.61
C ASP A 56 2.34 -9.41 0.75
N ASP A 57 1.40 -8.70 1.35
CA ASP A 57 0.59 -7.70 0.67
C ASP A 57 1.45 -6.55 0.13
N THR A 58 1.09 -6.09 -1.05
CA THR A 58 1.71 -4.95 -1.72
C THR A 58 0.65 -4.01 -2.26
N ILE A 59 1.07 -2.84 -2.77
CA ILE A 59 0.16 -1.90 -3.44
C ILE A 59 0.57 -1.77 -4.91
N ASP A 60 -0.35 -2.13 -5.80
CA ASP A 60 -0.20 -1.81 -7.23
C ASP A 60 -0.71 -0.39 -7.49
N TYR A 61 0.11 0.44 -8.11
CA TYR A 61 -0.22 1.81 -8.48
C TYR A 61 -0.04 2.04 -9.97
N THR A 62 -1.00 2.72 -10.60
CA THR A 62 -0.94 3.18 -11.99
C THR A 62 -1.37 4.65 -12.04
N PRO A 63 -0.51 5.59 -12.46
CA PRO A 63 -0.90 6.97 -12.69
C PRO A 63 -2.05 7.08 -13.69
N THR A 64 -2.75 8.21 -13.65
CA THR A 64 -3.66 8.58 -14.75
C THR A 64 -2.80 8.85 -15.98
N GLY A 65 -3.19 8.33 -17.14
CA GLY A 65 -2.42 8.53 -18.37
C GLY A 65 -2.12 10.01 -18.65
N ASP A 66 -0.92 10.26 -19.19
CA ASP A 66 -0.32 11.59 -19.40
C ASP A 66 -0.08 12.43 -18.11
N TYR A 67 -0.38 11.92 -16.91
CA TYR A 67 -0.11 12.63 -15.66
C TYR A 67 1.39 12.59 -15.31
N ASN A 68 1.95 13.76 -15.02
CA ASN A 68 3.34 13.92 -14.61
C ASN A 68 3.34 14.75 -13.31
N GLY A 69 3.59 14.11 -12.18
CA GLY A 69 3.58 14.77 -10.88
C GLY A 69 3.55 13.79 -9.72
N THR A 70 3.59 14.33 -8.51
CA THR A 70 3.58 13.53 -7.29
C THR A 70 2.19 13.07 -6.91
N ASP A 71 2.08 11.87 -6.37
CA ASP A 71 0.85 11.35 -5.77
C ASP A 71 1.11 10.79 -4.37
N GLN A 72 0.03 10.54 -3.62
CA GLN A 72 0.13 10.00 -2.27
C GLN A 72 -0.95 8.95 -2.02
N ILE A 73 -0.58 7.85 -1.37
CA ILE A 73 -1.50 6.81 -0.92
C ILE A 73 -1.36 6.68 0.59
N THR A 74 -2.48 6.59 1.32
CA THR A 74 -2.46 6.24 2.74
C THR A 74 -3.05 4.85 2.91
N TYR A 75 -2.33 3.96 3.59
CA TYR A 75 -2.79 2.63 3.94
C TYR A 75 -2.68 2.39 5.44
N GLN A 76 -3.25 1.26 5.85
CA GLN A 76 -3.30 0.82 7.22
C GLN A 76 -3.00 -0.67 7.30
N ILE A 77 -2.22 -1.04 8.30
CA ILE A 77 -1.97 -2.41 8.74
C ILE A 77 -2.59 -2.60 10.12
N CYS A 78 -3.15 -3.79 10.39
CA CYS A 78 -3.77 -4.12 11.67
C CYS A 78 -3.19 -5.40 12.23
N ASP A 79 -3.03 -5.45 13.54
CA ASP A 79 -2.58 -6.62 14.28
C ASP A 79 -3.74 -7.60 14.58
N ALA A 80 -3.40 -8.71 15.23
CA ALA A 80 -4.35 -9.77 15.57
C ALA A 80 -5.47 -9.35 16.56
N ASP A 81 -5.23 -8.32 17.37
CA ASP A 81 -6.20 -7.79 18.35
C ASP A 81 -7.02 -6.61 17.80
N GLY A 82 -6.68 -6.14 16.60
CA GLY A 82 -7.38 -5.10 15.85
C GLY A 82 -6.86 -3.69 16.09
N ASP A 83 -5.69 -3.55 16.73
CA ASP A 83 -4.97 -2.28 16.75
C ASP A 83 -4.30 -2.07 15.39
N CYS A 84 -4.32 -0.83 14.91
CA CYS A 84 -3.90 -0.54 13.55
C CYS A 84 -2.99 0.69 13.48
N GLU A 85 -2.00 0.64 12.58
CA GLU A 85 -1.07 1.71 12.28
C GLU A 85 -1.27 2.20 10.85
N THR A 86 -1.05 3.50 10.61
CA THR A 86 -1.21 4.12 9.28
C THR A 86 0.13 4.57 8.73
N ALA A 87 0.36 4.30 7.46
CA ALA A 87 1.56 4.72 6.74
C ALA A 87 1.19 5.35 5.39
N VAL A 88 2.15 6.10 4.84
CA VAL A 88 1.99 6.91 3.65
C VAL A 88 3.02 6.49 2.61
N VAL A 89 2.56 6.32 1.37
CA VAL A 89 3.40 6.14 0.18
C VAL A 89 3.45 7.44 -0.59
N ASP A 90 4.63 8.04 -0.72
CA ASP A 90 4.90 9.18 -1.59
C ASP A 90 5.41 8.69 -2.96
N ILE A 91 4.74 9.11 -4.04
CA ILE A 91 5.03 8.65 -5.41
C ILE A 91 5.54 9.82 -6.26
N THR A 92 6.58 9.58 -7.06
CA THR A 92 7.19 10.58 -7.95
C THR A 92 7.38 10.10 -9.38
#